data_AF-A0A0X8X615-F1
#
_entry.id   AF-A0A0X8X615-F1
#
_cell.length_a   1.000
_cell.length_b   1.000
_cell.length_c   1.000
_cell.angle_alpha   90.00
_cell.angle_beta   90.00
_cell.angle_gamma   90.00
#
_symmetry.space_group_name_H-M   'P 1'
#
loop_
_entity.id
_entity.type
_entity.pdbx_description
1 polymer ?
#
loop_
_entity_poly.entity_id
_entity_poly.type
_entity_poly.pdbx_seq_one_letter_code
_entity_poly.pdbx_strand_id
1 'polypeptide(L)'
;MDEEIEDFLREHEICYDRFTFDKIFRFLLKNDFDHEEAKDVIMYNCSLSALVLQERIHNDYYFSINIEDEISTDLLALKNEITKFRRELL
;
A
#
# COMPACT_ATOMS: atom_id res chain seq x y z
N MET A 1 17.25 -1.30 8.45
CA MET A 1 15.81 -1.55 8.63
C MET A 1 15.67 -2.96 9.18
N ASP A 2 14.62 -3.29 9.92
CA ASP A 2 14.46 -4.67 10.45
C ASP A 2 14.31 -5.66 9.29
N GLU A 3 14.83 -6.89 9.44
CA GLU A 3 14.78 -7.94 8.43
C GLU A 3 13.32 -8.28 8.06
N GLU A 4 12.42 -8.28 9.05
CA GLU A 4 10.98 -8.50 8.83
C GLU A 4 10.35 -7.44 7.91
N ILE A 5 10.78 -6.18 8.06
CA ILE A 5 10.29 -5.07 7.23
C ILE A 5 10.82 -5.21 5.80
N GLU A 6 12.10 -5.55 5.65
CA GLU A 6 12.73 -5.75 4.34
C GLU A 6 12.11 -6.91 3.56
N ASP A 7 11.77 -8.01 4.24
CA ASP A 7 11.09 -9.16 3.64
C ASP A 7 9.66 -8.78 3.21
N PHE A 8 8.92 -8.09 4.08
CA PHE A 8 7.57 -7.61 3.74
C PHE A 8 7.56 -6.69 2.53
N LEU A 9 8.51 -5.75 2.45
CA LEU A 9 8.65 -4.84 1.31
C LEU A 9 8.98 -5.59 0.02
N ARG A 10 9.83 -6.61 0.06
CA ARG A 10 10.14 -7.46 -1.10
C ARG A 10 8.92 -8.22 -1.61
N GLU A 11 8.07 -8.72 -0.71
CA GLU A 11 6.80 -9.36 -1.12
C GLU A 11 5.81 -8.39 -1.79
N HIS A 12 5.95 -7.08 -1.54
CA HIS A 12 5.06 -6.03 -2.01
C HIS A 12 5.76 -4.96 -2.86
N GLU A 13 6.91 -5.31 -3.48
CA GLU A 13 7.73 -4.37 -4.25
C GLU A 13 6.93 -3.70 -5.37
N ILE A 14 5.99 -4.42 -5.99
CA ILE A 14 5.13 -3.91 -7.06
C ILE A 14 3.88 -3.29 -6.45
N CYS A 15 3.88 -1.96 -6.34
CA CYS A 15 2.80 -1.18 -5.72
C CYS A 15 2.09 -0.33 -6.79
N TYR A 16 1.21 -0.98 -7.57
CA TYR A 16 0.53 -0.33 -8.70
C TYR A 16 -0.89 0.14 -8.41
N ASP A 17 -1.45 -0.24 -7.26
CA ASP A 17 -2.78 0.17 -6.83
C ASP A 17 -2.74 0.76 -5.42
N ARG A 18 -3.74 1.60 -5.12
CA ARG A 18 -3.85 2.28 -3.83
C ARG A 18 -4.02 1.34 -2.64
N PHE A 19 -4.59 0.15 -2.81
CA PHE A 19 -4.78 -0.77 -1.68
C PHE A 19 -3.45 -1.40 -1.27
N THR A 20 -2.60 -1.72 -2.24
CA THR A 20 -1.23 -2.19 -1.98
C THR A 20 -0.40 -1.09 -1.33
N PHE A 21 -0.47 0.15 -1.84
CA PHE A 21 0.19 1.30 -1.21
C PHE A 21 -0.25 1.49 0.24
N ASP A 22 -1.56 1.60 0.48
CA ASP A 22 -2.11 1.84 1.81
C ASP A 22 -1.79 0.70 2.79
N LYS A 23 -1.66 -0.54 2.28
CA LYS A 23 -1.24 -1.70 3.07
C LYS A 23 0.21 -1.56 3.54
N ILE A 24 1.14 -1.26 2.62
CA ILE A 24 2.56 -1.08 2.96
C ILE A 24 2.72 0.12 3.89
N PHE A 25 2.05 1.22 3.58
CA PHE A 25 2.12 2.45 4.36
C PHE A 25 1.67 2.21 5.81
N ARG A 26 0.49 1.58 6.01
CA ARG A 26 0.00 1.23 7.36
C ARG A 26 0.92 0.24 8.08
N PHE A 27 1.54 -0.69 7.36
CA PHE A 27 2.52 -1.61 7.94
C PHE A 27 3.73 -0.84 8.49
N LEU A 28 4.27 0.13 7.74
CA LEU A 28 5.37 0.96 8.20
C LEU A 28 4.98 1.83 9.40
N LEU A 29 3.81 2.47 9.37
CA LEU A 29 3.33 3.25 10.52
C LEU A 29 3.17 2.40 11.80
N LYS A 30 2.79 1.12 11.67
CA LYS A 30 2.72 0.17 12.80
C LYS A 30 4.09 -0.22 13.36
N ASN A 31 5.15 0.01 12.60
CA ASN A 31 6.53 -0.26 12.98
C ASN A 31 7.28 1.05 13.35
N ASP A 32 6.54 2.03 13.89
CA ASP A 32 7.05 3.30 14.42
C ASP A 32 7.69 4.26 13.40
N PHE A 33 7.42 4.08 12.10
CA PHE A 33 7.78 5.07 11.08
C PHE A 33 6.78 6.22 11.10
N ASP A 34 7.25 7.45 10.94
CA ASP A 34 6.36 8.57 10.65
C ASP A 34 5.91 8.58 9.17
N HIS A 35 4.98 9.48 8.82
CA HIS A 35 4.44 9.55 7.46
C HIS A 35 5.49 9.88 6.39
N GLU A 36 6.48 10.71 6.72
CA GLU A 36 7.53 11.10 5.79
C GLU A 36 8.54 9.96 5.60
N GLU A 37 8.95 9.33 6.71
CA GLU A 37 9.82 8.15 6.70
C GLU A 37 9.16 6.99 5.93
N ALA A 38 7.87 6.71 6.19
CA ALA A 38 7.14 5.67 5.48
C ALA A 38 7.03 5.95 3.98
N LYS A 39 6.79 7.21 3.60
CA LYS A 39 6.76 7.67 2.21
C LYS A 39 8.12 7.45 1.54
N ASP A 40 9.21 7.86 2.20
CA ASP A 40 10.57 7.73 1.67
C ASP A 40 10.98 6.25 1.52
N VAL A 41 10.62 5.39 2.48
CA VAL A 41 10.86 3.94 2.39
C VAL A 41 10.15 3.34 1.17
N ILE A 42 8.88 3.67 0.93
CA ILE A 42 8.14 3.17 -0.23
C ILE A 42 8.74 3.70 -1.54
N MET A 43 9.07 5.00 -1.59
CA MET A 43 9.66 5.61 -2.78
C MET A 43 11.03 5.01 -3.14
N TYR A 44 11.78 4.53 -2.13
CA TYR A 44 13.08 3.90 -2.33
C TYR A 44 12.99 2.41 -2.68
N ASN A 45 12.05 1.68 -2.08
CA ASN A 45 12.00 0.21 -2.15
C ASN A 45 10.93 -0.36 -3.09
N CYS A 46 9.96 0.44 -3.54
CA CYS A 46 8.83 -0.06 -4.32
C CYS A 46 8.78 0.54 -5.73
N SER A 47 8.40 -0.29 -6.69
CA SER A 47 7.98 0.15 -8.03
C SER A 47 6.54 0.69 -7.96
N LEU A 48 6.37 1.97 -8.27
CA LEU A 48 5.07 2.65 -8.20
C LEU A 48 4.47 2.87 -9.60
N SER A 49 3.15 2.73 -9.71
CA SER A 49 2.45 3.19 -10.91
C SER A 49 2.34 4.72 -10.90
N ALA A 50 2.20 5.32 -12.09
CA ALA A 50 1.98 6.76 -12.21
C ALA A 50 0.73 7.22 -11.44
N LEU A 51 -0.30 6.36 -11.36
CA LEU A 51 -1.52 6.62 -10.61
C LEU A 51 -1.23 6.72 -9.11
N VAL A 52 -0.50 5.74 -8.55
CA VAL A 52 -0.14 5.76 -7.12
C VAL A 52 0.75 6.96 -6.81
N LEU A 53 1.74 7.25 -7.65
CA LEU A 53 2.60 8.42 -7.48
C LEU A 53 1.79 9.72 -7.46
N GLN A 54 0.84 9.89 -8.38
CA GLN A 54 -0.03 11.07 -8.42
C GLN A 54 -0.96 11.14 -7.20
N GLU A 55 -1.74 10.10 -6.96
CA GLU A 55 -2.81 10.13 -5.96
C GLU A 55 -2.30 10.12 -4.53
N ARG A 56 -1.20 9.39 -4.26
CA ARG A 56 -0.70 9.21 -2.90
C ARG A 56 0.41 10.16 -2.56
N ILE A 57 1.37 10.35 -3.46
CA ILE A 57 2.57 11.16 -3.19
C ILE A 57 2.33 12.61 -3.59
N HIS A 58 2.07 12.89 -4.87
CA HIS A 58 1.95 14.27 -5.35
C HIS A 58 0.75 15.04 -4.79
N ASN A 59 -0.36 14.35 -4.53
CA ASN A 59 -1.54 14.94 -3.91
C ASN A 59 -1.48 14.92 -2.37
N ASP A 60 -0.36 14.50 -1.78
CA ASP A 60 -0.14 14.47 -0.34
C ASP A 60 -1.16 13.62 0.45
N TYR A 61 -1.88 12.71 -0.22
CA TYR A 61 -2.91 11.90 0.42
C TYR A 61 -2.32 10.89 1.41
N TYR A 62 -1.02 10.58 1.32
CA TYR A 62 -0.33 9.75 2.30
C TYR A 62 -0.46 10.28 3.74
N PHE A 63 -0.48 11.61 3.95
CA PHE A 63 -0.70 12.20 5.28
C PHE A 63 -2.07 11.89 5.89
N SER A 64 -3.05 11.53 5.06
CA SER A 64 -4.40 11.20 5.52
C SER A 64 -4.55 9.72 5.91
N ILE A 65 -3.53 8.90 5.73
CA ILE A 65 -3.56 7.47 6.07
C ILE A 65 -3.33 7.31 7.56
N ASN A 66 -4.28 6.67 8.26
CA ASN A 66 -4.14 6.32 9.67
C ASN A 66 -3.90 4.81 9.85
N ILE A 67 -3.19 4.44 10.91
CA ILE A 67 -2.97 3.05 11.36
C ILE A 67 -4.30 2.32 11.58
N GLU A 68 -5.28 3.02 12.14
CA GLU A 68 -6.60 2.49 12.52
C GLU A 68 -7.61 2.47 11.37
N ASP A 69 -7.24 3.03 10.21
CA ASP A 69 -8.13 2.95 9.06
C ASP A 69 -8.27 1.48 8.64
N GLU A 70 -9.48 1.12 8.21
CA GLU A 70 -9.77 -0.18 7.59
C GLU A 70 -10.36 0.04 6.20
N ILE A 71 -10.15 -0.92 5.31
CA ILE A 71 -10.87 -0.94 4.03
C ILE A 71 -12.34 -1.22 4.35
N SER A 72 -13.26 -0.41 3.83
CA SER A 72 -14.69 -0.66 4.07
C SER A 72 -15.08 -2.07 3.63
N THR A 73 -15.99 -2.69 4.37
CA THR A 73 -16.45 -4.07 4.11
C THR A 73 -16.94 -4.26 2.68
N ASP A 74 -17.63 -3.25 2.13
CA ASP A 74 -18.18 -3.30 0.78
C ASP A 74 -17.08 -3.23 -0.28
N LEU A 75 -16.07 -2.39 -0.08
CA LEU A 75 -14.90 -2.31 -0.96
C LEU A 75 -14.09 -3.61 -0.92
N LEU A 76 -13.97 -4.22 0.26
CA LEU A 76 -13.30 -5.51 0.42
C LEU A 76 -14.06 -6.63 -0.30
N ALA A 77 -15.39 -6.66 -0.17
CA ALA A 77 -16.25 -7.61 -0.87
C ALA A 77 -16.09 -7.47 -2.39
N LEU A 78 -16.16 -6.25 -2.92
CA LEU A 78 -15.96 -5.97 -4.34
C LEU A 78 -14.57 -6.40 -4.84
N LYS A 79 -13.51 -6.09 -4.09
CA LYS A 79 -12.13 -6.49 -4.44
C LYS A 79 -11.99 -8.02 -4.54
N ASN A 80 -12.59 -8.74 -3.60
CA ASN A 80 -12.57 -10.20 -3.56
C ASN A 80 -13.34 -10.80 -4.74
N GLU A 81 -14.49 -10.22 -5.08
CA GLU A 81 -15.28 -10.64 -6.24
C GLU A 81 -14.52 -10.46 -7.56
N ILE A 82 -13.90 -9.29 -7.78
CA ILE A 82 -13.09 -9.02 -8.98
C ILE A 82 -11.91 -10.01 -9.08
N THR A 83 -11.28 -10.31 -7.95
CA THR A 83 -10.14 -11.24 -7.89
C THR A 83 -10.58 -12.68 -8.19
N LYS A 84 -11.76 -13.10 -7.71
CA LYS A 84 -12.37 -14.39 -8.04
C LYS A 84 -12.60 -14.51 -9.55
N PHE A 85 -13.24 -13.51 -10.16
CA PHE A 85 -13.50 -13.51 -11.61
C PHE A 85 -12.21 -13.56 -12.44
N ARG A 86 -11.16 -12.84 -12.04
CA ARG A 86 -9.87 -12.90 -12.74
C ARG A 86 -9.22 -14.28 -12.71
N ARG A 87 -9.44 -15.07 -11.65
CA ARG A 87 -8.92 -16.43 -11.53
C ARG A 87 -9.72 -17.47 -12.32
N GLU A 88 -11.00 -17.21 -12.57
CA GLU A 88 -11.87 -18.08 -13.37
C GLU A 88 -11.68 -17.91 -14.89
N LEU A 89 -10.98 -16.85 -15.30
CA LEU A 89 -10.68 -16.51 -16.69
C LEU A 89 -9.25 -16.89 -17.14
N LEU A 90 -8.47 -17.52 -16.26
CA LEU A 90 -7.13 -18.06 -16.52
C LEU A 90 -7.14 -19.59 -16.37
#